data_AF-A0A968QW64-F1
#
_entry.id   AF-A0A968QW64-F1
#
_cell.length_a   1.000
_cell.length_b   1.000
_cell.length_c   1.000
_cell.angle_alpha   90.00
_cell.angle_beta   90.00
_cell.angle_gamma   90.00
#
_symmetry.space_group_name_H-M   'P 1'
#
loop_
_entity.id
_entity.type
_entity.pdbx_description
1 polymer ?
#
loop_
_entity_poly.entity_id
_entity_poly.type
_entity_poly.pdbx_seq_one_letter_code
_entity_poly.pdbx_strand_id
1 'polypeptide(L)' 'GIQNILTKCMGSHNPHNVIKATVMGLRQLQSRDDVALRRGKTAEEL' A
#
# COMPACT_ATOMS: atom_id res chain seq x y z
N GLY A 1 10.51 9.80 -4.78
CA GLY A 1 9.65 8.94 -5.61
C GLY A 1 10.01 7.49 -5.38
N ILE A 2 9.06 6.56 -5.50
CA ILE A 2 9.31 5.13 -5.31
C ILE A 2 10.11 4.60 -6.51
N GLN A 3 11.35 4.15 -6.28
CA GLN A 3 12.24 3.69 -7.35
C GLN A 3 12.03 2.22 -7.70
N ASN A 4 11.72 1.39 -6.71
CA ASN A 4 11.57 -0.05 -6.87
C ASN A 4 10.13 -0.43 -6.55
N ILE A 5 9.36 -0.77 -7.58
CA ILE A 5 7.95 -1.18 -7.43
C ILE A 5 7.54 -2.13 -8.56
N LEU A 6 6.83 -3.19 -8.20
CA LEU A 6 6.13 -4.06 -9.15
C LEU A 6 4.66 -3.66 -9.16
N THR A 7 4.11 -3.29 -10.31
CA THR A 7 2.70 -2.90 -10.44
C THR A 7 2.07 -3.45 -11.70
N LYS A 8 0.75 -3.63 -11.66
CA LYS A 8 -0.10 -3.90 -12.82
C LYS A 8 -1.45 -3.23 -12.61
N CYS A 9 -1.91 -2.46 -13.58
CA CYS A 9 -3.28 -1.96 -13.60
C CYS A 9 -4.22 -3.10 -14.03
N MET A 10 -5.23 -3.39 -13.22
CA MET A 10 -6.25 -4.40 -13.48
C MET A 10 -7.61 -3.72 -13.61
N GLY A 11 -8.43 -4.14 -14.58
CA GLY A 11 -9.75 -3.55 -14.84
C GLY A 11 -9.70 -2.36 -15.80
N SER A 12 -10.36 -1.25 -15.45
CA SER A 12 -10.45 -0.06 -16.30
C SER A 12 -9.11 0.68 -16.37
N HIS A 13 -8.74 1.12 -17.58
CA HIS A 13 -7.49 1.83 -17.86
C HIS A 13 -7.69 3.36 -17.97
N ASN A 14 -8.81 3.90 -17.49
CA ASN A 14 -9.04 5.34 -17.49
C ASN A 14 -7.97 6.05 -16.61
N PRO A 15 -7.16 6.96 -17.16
CA PRO A 15 -6.03 7.57 -16.44
C PRO A 15 -6.43 8.25 -15.12
N HIS A 16 -7.59 8.91 -15.09
CA HIS A 16 -8.06 9.63 -13.90
C HIS A 16 -8.35 8.65 -12.75
N ASN A 17 -8.98 7.52 -13.07
CA ASN A 17 -9.31 6.49 -12.08
C ASN A 17 -8.08 5.72 -11.63
N VAL A 18 -7.14 5.44 -12.55
CA VAL A 18 -5.87 4.79 -12.22
C VAL A 18 -5.09 5.62 -11.21
N ILE A 19 -4.91 6.92 -11.47
CA ILE A 19 -4.19 7.81 -10.55
C ILE A 19 -4.88 7.86 -9.18
N LYS A 20 -6.22 8.02 -9.16
CA LYS A 20 -7.00 8.03 -7.92
C LYS A 20 -6.83 6.74 -7.12
N ALA A 21 -6.89 5.59 -7.79
CA ALA A 21 -6.70 4.28 -7.18
C ALA A 21 -5.27 4.10 -6.64
N THR A 22 -4.25 4.52 -7.40
CA THR A 22 -2.85 4.48 -6.95
C THR A 22 -2.64 5.31 -5.70
N VAL A 23 -3.11 6.56 -5.67
CA VAL A 23 -2.97 7.44 -4.49
C VAL A 23 -3.71 6.87 -3.29
N MET A 24 -4.92 6.34 -3.49
CA MET A 24 -5.69 5.70 -2.43
C MET A 24 -4.96 4.46 -1.87
N GLY A 25 -4.42 3.60 -2.73
CA GLY A 25 -3.66 2.42 -2.30
C GLY A 25 -2.40 2.77 -1.52
N LEU A 26 -1.64 3.78 -1.97
CA LEU A 26 -0.45 4.25 -1.25
C LEU A 26 -0.78 4.80 0.14
N ARG A 27 -1.92 5.48 0.30
CA ARG A 27 -2.39 5.97 1.61
C ARG A 27 -2.82 4.88 2.58
N GLN A 28 -3.16 3.70 2.07
CA GLN A 28 -3.60 2.56 2.88
C GLN A 28 -2.43 1.66 3.32
N LEU A 29 -1.21 1.93 2.86
CA LEU A 29 -0.02 1.21 3.32
C LEU A 29 0.16 1.43 4.81
N GLN A 30 0.50 0.35 5.52
CA GLN A 30 0.74 0.36 6.96
C GLN A 30 2.16 -0.14 7.22
N SER A 31 2.84 0.45 8.18
CA SER A 31 4.15 -0.04 8.61
C SER A 31 4.00 -1.36 9.40
N ARG A 32 5.07 -2.15 9.47
CA ARG A 32 5.09 -3.38 10.27
C ARG A 32 4.82 -3.07 11.74
N ASP A 33 5.39 -1.98 12.25
CA ASP A 33 5.24 -1.54 13.65
C ASP A 33 3.79 -1.15 13.97
N ASP A 34 3.12 -0.41 13.09
CA ASP A 34 1.72 -0.02 13.28
C ASP A 34 0.80 -1.25 13.34
N VAL A 35 1.11 -2.26 12.53
CA VAL A 35 0.36 -3.53 12.50
C VAL A 35 0.68 -4.36 13.75
N ALA A 36 1.93 -4.38 14.20
CA ALA A 36 2.39 -5.06 15.40
C ALA A 36 1.71 -4.53 16.66
N LEU A 37 1.74 -3.20 16.83
CA LEU A 37 1.09 -2.52 17.94
C LEU A 37 -0.42 -2.82 17.97
N ARG A 38 -1.09 -2.74 16.81
CA ARG A 38 -2.53 -3.05 16.71
C ARG A 38 -2.85 -4.50 17.06
N ARG A 39 -1.93 -5.43 16.80
CA ARG A 39 -2.07 -6.87 17.07
C ARG A 39 -1.53 -7.30 18.44
N GLY A 40 -0.93 -6.39 19.21
CA GLY A 40 -0.31 -6.70 20.51
C GLY A 40 0.90 -7.62 20.42
N LYS A 41 1.63 -7.60 19.29
CA LYS A 41 2.85 -8.39 19.05
C LYS A 41 4.05 -7.47 18.87
N THR A 42 5.26 -8.01 18.97
CA THR A 42 6.46 -7.28 18.55
C THR A 42 6.63 -7.33 17.03
N ALA A 43 7.30 -6.33 16.43
CA ALA A 43 7.50 -6.28 14.99
C ALA A 43 8.41 -7.39 14.45
N GLU A 44 9.25 -7.97 15.32
CA GLU A 44 10.13 -9.10 15.04
C GLU A 44 9.36 -10.43 14.92
N GLU A 45 8.20 -10.53 15.57
CA GLU A 45 7.30 -11.70 15.54
C GLU A 45 6.27 -11.65 14.39
N LEU A 46 6.34 -10.63 13.53
CA LEU A 46 5.45 -10.39 12.38
C LEU A 46 6.19 -10.47 11.05
#